data_AF-V2XGF3-F1
#
_entry.id   AF-V2XGF3-F1
#
_cell.length_a   1.000
_cell.length_b   1.000
_cell.length_c   1.000
_cell.angle_alpha   90.00
_cell.angle_beta   90.00
_cell.angle_gamma   90.00
#
_symmetry.space_group_name_H-M   'P 1'
#
loop_
_entity.id
_entity.type
_entity.pdbx_description
1 polymer ?
#
loop_
_entity_poly.entity_id
_entity_poly.type
_entity_poly.pdbx_seq_one_letter_code
_entity_poly.pdbx_strand_id
1 'polypeptide(L)'
;MSADDSTDKVHNGKNVSILLGFGRLDSGGSAEERVMIRYGNQQIRREYPSYADAAKAACSWVNGGKDKIDPSKLVLYKGKLGSGKGKIVGIGRMTEAKVVVPLVRLDVDDTNNAIHFNAVQFSDSSKLAAVLRPTIKMDQPARKELYADYLKGIGERSAQFLWDWWRTGIPPT
;
A
#
# COMPACT_ATOMS: atom_id res chain seq x y z
N MET A 1 -11.30 57.28 53.21
CA MET A 1 -12.48 57.53 52.35
C MET A 1 -12.06 57.26 50.92
N SER A 2 -12.78 56.31 50.30
CA SER A 2 -12.97 56.04 48.87
C SER A 2 -11.77 55.86 47.92
N ALA A 3 -11.64 54.60 47.49
CA ALA A 3 -11.56 54.11 46.11
C ALA A 3 -10.63 54.81 45.11
N ASP A 4 -9.65 54.08 44.57
CA ASP A 4 -9.94 53.24 43.41
C ASP A 4 -8.96 52.06 43.31
N ASP A 5 -9.51 50.95 42.84
CA ASP A 5 -8.96 49.59 42.81
C ASP A 5 -8.58 49.25 41.37
N SER A 6 -7.36 48.77 41.13
CA SER A 6 -7.03 48.03 39.91
C SER A 6 -5.95 47.01 40.24
N THR A 7 -6.41 45.79 40.47
CA THR A 7 -5.61 44.58 40.56
C THR A 7 -5.68 43.84 39.24
N ASP A 8 -4.56 43.72 38.52
CA ASP A 8 -4.45 42.75 37.43
C ASP A 8 -4.13 41.37 38.03
N LYS A 9 -5.18 40.55 38.11
CA LYS A 9 -5.10 39.12 38.41
C LYS A 9 -4.96 38.32 37.11
N VAL A 10 -4.02 37.38 37.15
CA VAL A 10 -3.98 36.14 36.37
C VAL A 10 -5.39 35.56 36.17
N HIS A 11 -5.74 35.10 34.95
CA HIS A 11 -6.55 33.88 34.71
C HIS A 11 -6.60 33.45 33.22
N ASN A 12 -6.10 32.24 32.98
CA ASN A 12 -6.87 31.07 32.54
C ASN A 12 -7.44 30.98 31.10
N GLY A 13 -6.87 30.03 30.34
CA GLY A 13 -7.59 28.93 29.69
C GLY A 13 -8.42 29.21 28.42
N LYS A 14 -8.29 28.32 27.42
CA LYS A 14 -9.35 27.36 27.03
C LYS A 14 -9.04 26.66 25.71
N ASN A 15 -9.05 25.33 25.79
CA ASN A 15 -9.81 24.41 24.95
C ASN A 15 -10.15 24.88 23.53
N VAL A 16 -9.48 24.28 22.54
CA VAL A 16 -9.95 24.30 21.16
C VAL A 16 -11.21 23.43 21.08
N SER A 17 -12.37 24.09 21.10
CA SER A 17 -13.65 23.48 20.73
C SER A 17 -13.60 23.01 19.28
N ILE A 18 -13.76 21.70 19.08
CA ILE A 18 -14.05 21.13 17.76
C ILE A 18 -15.50 21.45 17.44
N LEU A 19 -15.70 22.45 16.58
CA LEU A 19 -16.99 22.77 15.99
C LEU A 19 -17.29 21.72 14.90
N LEU A 20 -18.29 20.86 15.13
CA LEU A 20 -18.84 19.97 14.11
C LEU A 20 -19.61 20.81 13.08
N GLY A 21 -18.94 21.20 12.00
CA GLY A 21 -19.55 21.87 10.86
C GLY A 21 -20.12 20.85 9.87
N PHE A 22 -21.45 20.72 9.80
CA PHE A 22 -22.14 20.16 8.65
C PHE A 22 -22.02 21.15 7.48
N GLY A 23 -21.16 20.83 6.51
CA GLY A 23 -20.98 21.58 5.27
C GLY A 23 -21.79 20.98 4.12
N ARG A 24 -22.72 21.78 3.60
CA ARG A 24 -23.56 21.57 2.41
C ARG A 24 -22.71 21.29 1.16
N LEU A 25 -23.21 20.42 0.28
CA LEU A 25 -22.70 20.21 -1.07
C LEU A 25 -23.01 21.44 -1.93
N ASP A 26 -21.97 22.17 -2.34
CA ASP A 26 -22.04 23.05 -3.51
C ASP A 26 -21.07 22.53 -4.59
N SER A 27 -21.64 22.37 -5.77
CA SER A 27 -21.05 21.86 -6.99
C SER A 27 -20.23 22.94 -7.71
N GLY A 28 -18.94 22.70 -7.92
CA GLY A 28 -18.11 23.51 -8.82
C GLY A 28 -16.63 23.46 -8.46
N GLY A 29 -15.86 22.57 -9.09
CA GLY A 29 -14.41 22.51 -8.92
C GLY A 29 -13.76 21.53 -9.90
N SER A 30 -12.91 22.06 -10.77
CA SER A 30 -12.15 21.36 -11.80
C SER A 30 -11.21 20.28 -11.23
N ALA A 31 -11.11 19.15 -11.92
CA ALA A 31 -9.84 18.72 -12.51
C ALA A 31 -8.64 18.36 -11.62
N GLU A 32 -8.65 18.51 -10.30
CA GLU A 32 -7.44 18.29 -9.48
C GLU A 32 -7.71 17.51 -8.19
N GLU A 33 -6.96 16.43 -8.05
CA GLU A 33 -6.58 15.71 -6.83
C GLU A 33 -7.62 15.60 -5.70
N ARG A 34 -8.49 14.57 -5.80
CA ARG A 34 -9.29 14.12 -4.66
C ARG A 34 -8.42 13.34 -3.66
N VAL A 35 -7.72 14.07 -2.80
CA VAL A 35 -7.14 13.49 -1.57
C VAL A 35 -8.28 13.27 -0.58
N MET A 36 -8.88 12.08 -0.61
CA MET A 36 -9.78 11.64 0.46
C MET A 36 -8.94 11.29 1.69
N ILE A 37 -8.78 12.22 2.63
CA ILE A 37 -8.18 11.90 3.94
C ILE A 37 -9.24 11.19 4.78
N ARG A 38 -9.09 9.88 4.98
CA ARG A 38 -9.77 9.16 6.07
C ARG A 38 -8.70 8.61 7.00
N TYR A 39 -8.67 9.11 8.24
CA TYR A 39 -7.84 8.56 9.31
C TYR A 39 -8.24 7.09 9.58
N GLY A 40 -7.47 6.18 9.01
CA GLY A 40 -7.56 4.73 9.24
C GLY A 40 -6.78 3.98 8.17
N ASN A 41 -5.58 3.45 8.50
CA ASN A 41 -4.71 2.59 7.68
C ASN A 41 -5.01 2.61 6.16
N GLN A 42 -4.91 3.80 5.57
CA GLN A 42 -5.40 4.02 4.21
C GLN A 42 -4.41 3.37 3.24
N GLN A 43 -4.90 2.40 2.47
CA GLN A 43 -4.11 1.85 1.38
C GLN A 43 -4.04 2.89 0.26
N ILE A 44 -2.83 3.36 -0.04
CA ILE A 44 -2.57 4.26 -1.15
C ILE A 44 -2.64 3.44 -2.43
N ARG A 45 -3.42 3.91 -3.42
CA ARG A 45 -3.51 3.29 -4.74
C ARG A 45 -2.79 4.16 -5.76
N ARG A 46 -1.87 3.58 -6.54
CA ARG A 46 -1.18 4.26 -7.64
C ARG A 46 -1.14 3.37 -8.87
N GLU A 47 -1.30 3.97 -10.04
CA GLU A 47 -1.30 3.25 -11.33
C GLU A 47 0.06 3.37 -12.00
N TYR A 48 0.55 2.26 -12.55
CA TYR A 48 1.84 2.16 -13.21
C TYR A 48 1.68 1.57 -14.62
N PRO A 49 2.50 2.02 -15.59
CA PRO A 49 2.31 1.66 -16.98
C PRO A 49 2.70 0.20 -17.30
N SER A 50 3.53 -0.44 -16.47
CA SER A 50 4.05 -1.79 -16.71
C SER A 50 4.18 -2.62 -15.44
N TYR A 51 4.31 -3.95 -15.60
CA TYR A 51 4.55 -4.87 -14.48
C TYR A 51 5.84 -4.50 -13.75
N ALA A 52 6.90 -4.21 -14.49
CA ALA A 52 8.19 -3.81 -13.95
C ALA A 52 8.08 -2.51 -13.14
N ASP A 53 7.34 -1.52 -13.62
CA ASP A 53 7.18 -0.24 -12.89
C ASP A 53 6.35 -0.41 -11.62
N ALA A 54 5.28 -1.19 -11.66
CA ALA A 54 4.50 -1.52 -10.47
C ALA A 54 5.32 -2.30 -9.42
N ALA A 55 6.11 -3.28 -9.88
CA ALA A 55 6.99 -4.09 -9.02
C ALA A 55 8.08 -3.24 -8.34
N LYS A 56 8.76 -2.39 -9.12
CA LYS A 56 9.78 -1.46 -8.61
C LYS A 56 9.19 -0.52 -7.57
N ALA A 57 8.02 0.05 -7.84
CA ALA A 57 7.33 0.94 -6.92
C ALA A 57 6.94 0.23 -5.61
N ALA A 58 6.45 -1.01 -5.70
CA ALA A 58 6.15 -1.83 -4.53
C ALA A 58 7.41 -2.12 -3.69
N CYS A 59 8.52 -2.48 -4.31
CA CYS A 59 9.78 -2.72 -3.60
C CYS A 59 10.33 -1.43 -2.97
N SER A 60 10.26 -0.31 -3.70
CA SER A 60 10.65 1.01 -3.18
C SER A 60 9.78 1.45 -2.00
N TRP A 61 8.48 1.13 -2.03
CA TRP A 61 7.56 1.41 -0.93
C TRP A 61 7.98 0.67 0.35
N VAL A 62 8.17 -0.64 0.25
CA VAL A 62 8.59 -1.48 1.38
C VAL A 62 9.93 -1.00 1.94
N ASN A 63 10.88 -0.64 1.07
CA ASN A 63 12.22 -0.19 1.49
C ASN A 63 12.30 1.32 1.84
N GLY A 64 11.20 2.06 1.72
CA GLY A 64 11.11 3.49 2.05
C GLY A 64 11.03 3.76 3.54
N GLY A 65 10.78 2.73 4.36
CA GLY A 65 10.70 2.84 5.83
C GLY A 65 12.02 3.08 6.53
N LYS A 66 11.92 3.32 7.84
CA LYS A 66 13.08 3.37 8.73
C LYS A 66 13.82 2.02 8.70
N ASP A 67 13.05 0.94 8.77
CA ASP A 67 13.56 -0.41 8.67
C ASP A 67 13.80 -0.78 7.20
N LYS A 68 15.00 -1.28 6.92
CA LYS A 68 15.40 -1.72 5.58
C LYS A 68 15.20 -3.21 5.40
N ILE A 69 14.91 -3.60 4.17
CA ILE A 69 14.80 -5.01 3.82
C ILE A 69 16.19 -5.63 3.77
N ASP A 70 16.34 -6.73 4.51
CA ASP A 70 17.45 -7.67 4.40
C ASP A 70 17.01 -8.81 3.47
N PRO A 71 17.52 -8.85 2.22
CA PRO A 71 17.08 -9.83 1.23
C PRO A 71 17.30 -11.29 1.66
N SER A 72 18.34 -11.55 2.46
CA SER A 72 18.68 -12.90 2.95
C SER A 72 17.64 -13.48 3.91
N LYS A 73 16.79 -12.63 4.50
CA LYS A 73 15.73 -13.02 5.44
C LYS A 73 14.36 -13.15 4.77
N LEU A 74 14.28 -12.93 3.46
CA LEU A 74 13.04 -13.04 2.72
C LEU A 74 12.66 -14.51 2.54
N VAL A 75 11.35 -14.76 2.67
CA VAL A 75 10.74 -16.07 2.42
C VAL A 75 9.62 -15.92 1.40
N LEU A 76 9.30 -17.00 0.70
CA LEU A 76 8.19 -17.03 -0.24
C LEU A 76 6.85 -16.95 0.52
N TYR A 77 5.91 -16.17 -0.03
CA TYR A 77 4.56 -16.05 0.50
C TYR A 77 3.57 -16.77 -0.41
N LYS A 78 2.81 -17.70 0.18
CA LYS A 78 1.71 -18.39 -0.50
C LYS A 78 0.40 -17.60 -0.38
N GLY A 79 -0.29 -17.43 -1.49
CA GLY A 79 -1.59 -16.78 -1.53
C GLY A 79 -2.62 -17.57 -0.71
N LYS A 80 -3.53 -16.84 -0.04
CA LYS A 80 -4.55 -17.43 0.84
C LYS A 80 -5.94 -17.49 0.21
N LEU A 81 -6.20 -16.68 -0.82
CA LEU A 81 -7.53 -16.44 -1.38
C LEU A 81 -7.48 -16.41 -2.91
N GLY A 82 -8.64 -16.54 -3.54
CA GLY A 82 -8.82 -16.37 -4.99
C GLY A 82 -7.98 -17.32 -5.85
N SER A 83 -7.68 -16.89 -7.07
CA SER A 83 -6.89 -17.64 -8.07
C SER A 83 -5.41 -17.84 -7.69
N GLY A 84 -4.92 -17.09 -6.70
CA GLY A 84 -3.59 -17.21 -6.10
C GLY A 84 -3.51 -18.17 -4.91
N LYS A 85 -4.63 -18.74 -4.44
CA LYS A 85 -4.65 -19.64 -3.27
C LYS A 85 -3.69 -20.82 -3.46
N GLY A 86 -2.79 -21.01 -2.50
CA GLY A 86 -1.80 -22.10 -2.48
C GLY A 86 -0.58 -21.89 -3.37
N LYS A 87 -0.59 -20.89 -4.25
CA LYS A 87 0.52 -20.55 -5.16
C LYS A 87 1.44 -19.52 -4.52
N ILE A 88 2.69 -19.48 -4.97
CA ILE A 88 3.58 -18.34 -4.65
C ILE A 88 2.99 -17.09 -5.29
N VAL A 89 2.72 -16.07 -4.48
CA VAL A 89 2.20 -14.78 -4.96
C VAL A 89 3.11 -13.63 -4.55
N GLY A 90 4.14 -13.88 -3.74
CA GLY A 90 4.87 -12.81 -3.09
C GLY A 90 6.06 -13.27 -2.29
N ILE A 91 6.62 -12.28 -1.62
CA ILE A 91 7.69 -12.42 -0.64
C ILE A 91 7.25 -11.80 0.68
N GLY A 92 7.82 -12.30 1.76
CA GLY A 92 7.54 -11.82 3.11
C GLY A 92 8.70 -12.10 4.05
N ARG A 93 8.44 -11.89 5.33
CA ARG A 93 9.36 -12.22 6.42
C ARG A 93 8.71 -13.23 7.35
N MET A 94 9.50 -14.18 7.81
CA MET A 94 9.09 -15.10 8.87
C MET A 94 9.16 -14.37 10.22
N THR A 95 8.06 -14.36 10.98
CA THR A 95 8.05 -13.89 12.36
C THR A 95 8.60 -14.95 13.32
N GLU A 96 8.88 -14.56 14.57
CA GLU A 96 9.28 -15.50 15.62
C GLU A 96 8.22 -16.59 15.85
N ALA A 97 6.94 -16.23 15.74
CA ALA A 97 5.79 -17.14 15.78
C ALA A 97 5.66 -18.05 14.53
N LYS A 98 6.67 -18.10 13.66
CA LYS A 98 6.68 -18.90 12.42
C LYS A 98 5.54 -18.58 11.46
N VAL A 99 5.07 -17.33 11.48
CA VAL A 99 4.07 -16.81 10.54
C VAL A 99 4.78 -15.98 9.48
N VAL A 100 4.46 -16.23 8.20
CA VAL A 100 4.95 -15.37 7.12
C VAL A 100 4.07 -14.13 7.01
N VAL A 101 4.66 -12.96 7.28
CA VAL A 101 4.04 -11.66 7.04
C VAL A 101 4.43 -11.19 5.65
N PRO A 102 3.47 -10.92 4.74
CA PRO A 102 3.80 -10.51 3.38
C PRO A 102 4.33 -9.07 3.35
N LEU A 103 5.33 -8.85 2.50
CA LEU A 103 5.91 -7.52 2.25
C LEU A 103 5.52 -7.01 0.87
N VAL A 104 5.68 -7.83 -0.16
CA VAL A 104 5.26 -7.55 -1.54
C VAL A 104 4.50 -8.76 -2.07
N ARG A 105 3.29 -8.56 -2.59
CA ARG A 105 2.48 -9.61 -3.22
C ARG A 105 1.89 -9.13 -4.53
N LEU A 106 1.87 -9.99 -5.53
CA LEU A 106 1.08 -9.82 -6.74
C LEU A 106 -0.32 -10.41 -6.50
N ASP A 107 -1.33 -9.55 -6.54
CA ASP A 107 -2.73 -9.91 -6.35
C ASP A 107 -3.55 -9.52 -7.60
N VAL A 108 -4.74 -10.11 -7.73
CA VAL A 108 -5.73 -9.72 -8.73
C VAL A 108 -7.06 -9.47 -8.04
N ASP A 109 -7.70 -8.36 -8.39
CA ASP A 109 -9.06 -8.01 -7.96
C ASP A 109 -9.98 -7.94 -9.19
N ASP A 110 -11.22 -8.37 -8.99
CA ASP A 110 -12.28 -8.40 -9.99
C ASP A 110 -12.99 -7.04 -10.14
N THR A 111 -12.81 -6.10 -9.20
CA THR A 111 -13.64 -4.89 -9.11
C THR A 111 -12.89 -3.55 -9.20
N ASN A 112 -11.77 -3.34 -8.47
CA ASN A 112 -11.19 -1.99 -8.34
C ASN A 112 -9.68 -1.89 -8.61
N ASN A 113 -8.90 -2.91 -8.22
CA ASN A 113 -7.44 -2.84 -8.30
C ASN A 113 -6.81 -3.66 -9.44
N ALA A 114 -7.61 -4.35 -10.25
CA ALA A 114 -7.13 -5.17 -11.37
C ALA A 114 -5.94 -6.06 -10.95
N ILE A 115 -4.93 -6.27 -11.80
CA ILE A 115 -3.66 -6.87 -11.35
C ILE A 115 -2.81 -5.78 -10.68
N HIS A 116 -2.31 -6.06 -9.48
CA HIS A 116 -1.56 -5.07 -8.71
C HIS A 116 -0.56 -5.72 -7.75
N PHE A 117 0.48 -4.97 -7.40
CA PHE A 117 1.34 -5.30 -6.28
C PHE A 117 0.83 -4.65 -5.00
N ASN A 118 0.52 -5.47 -3.99
CA ASN A 118 0.30 -5.02 -2.63
C ASN A 118 1.65 -4.97 -1.89
N ALA A 119 2.03 -3.79 -1.40
CA ALA A 119 3.22 -3.55 -0.61
C ALA A 119 2.86 -3.05 0.79
N VAL A 120 3.55 -3.55 1.81
CA VAL A 120 3.38 -3.13 3.21
C VAL A 120 4.73 -2.67 3.76
N GLN A 121 4.77 -1.43 4.23
CA GLN A 121 5.97 -0.86 4.85
C GLN A 121 6.13 -1.39 6.26
N PHE A 122 7.33 -1.83 6.62
CA PHE A 122 7.55 -2.52 7.89
C PHE A 122 7.46 -1.58 9.10
N SER A 123 7.93 -0.34 8.95
CA SER A 123 8.07 0.60 10.07
C SER A 123 6.75 1.13 10.61
N ASP A 124 5.71 1.23 9.78
CA ASP A 124 4.44 1.87 10.13
C ASP A 124 3.20 1.15 9.58
N SER A 125 3.38 0.00 8.92
CA SER A 125 2.31 -0.78 8.30
C SER A 125 1.52 -0.02 7.21
N SER A 126 2.06 1.08 6.69
CA SER A 126 1.45 1.79 5.56
C SER A 126 1.42 0.89 4.32
N LYS A 127 0.39 1.07 3.47
CA LYS A 127 0.11 0.14 2.37
C LYS A 127 0.07 0.86 1.03
N LEU A 128 0.64 0.22 0.02
CA LEU A 128 0.52 0.63 -1.38
C LEU A 128 -0.12 -0.52 -2.19
N ALA A 129 -1.10 -0.17 -3.02
CA ALA A 129 -1.54 -0.97 -4.16
C ALA A 129 -0.97 -0.33 -5.44
N ALA A 130 0.08 -0.92 -5.99
CA ALA A 130 0.69 -0.52 -7.25
C ALA A 130 0.01 -1.27 -8.41
N VAL A 131 -0.99 -0.61 -9.00
CA VAL A 131 -1.90 -1.17 -9.99
C VAL A 131 -1.29 -1.14 -11.38
N LEU A 132 -1.36 -2.27 -12.09
CA LEU A 132 -0.92 -2.38 -13.47
C LEU A 132 -1.97 -1.77 -14.40
N ARG A 133 -1.73 -0.53 -14.84
CA ARG A 133 -2.68 0.30 -15.61
C ARG A 133 -3.28 -0.40 -16.85
N PRO A 134 -2.52 -1.14 -17.67
CA PRO A 134 -3.09 -1.88 -18.81
C PRO A 134 -4.18 -2.89 -18.43
N THR A 135 -4.16 -3.40 -17.20
CA THR A 135 -5.10 -4.44 -16.78
C THR A 135 -6.40 -3.89 -16.22
N ILE A 136 -6.53 -2.57 -16.01
CA ILE A 136 -7.74 -1.97 -15.43
C ILE A 136 -8.94 -2.17 -16.35
N LYS A 137 -8.75 -1.92 -17.65
CA LYS A 137 -9.80 -2.02 -18.69
C LYS A 137 -9.96 -3.43 -19.26
N MET A 138 -9.16 -4.40 -18.83
CA MET A 138 -9.34 -5.79 -19.23
C MET A 138 -10.64 -6.33 -18.65
N ASP A 139 -11.31 -7.21 -19.39
CA ASP A 139 -12.38 -8.02 -18.80
C ASP A 139 -11.83 -8.98 -17.74
N GLN A 140 -12.74 -9.56 -16.97
CA GLN A 140 -12.38 -10.41 -15.85
C GLN A 140 -11.70 -11.73 -16.29
N PRO A 141 -12.17 -12.45 -17.32
CA PRO A 141 -11.47 -13.65 -17.81
C PRO A 141 -10.03 -13.40 -18.27
N ALA A 142 -9.81 -12.41 -19.15
CA ALA A 142 -8.47 -12.11 -19.68
C ALA A 142 -7.51 -11.67 -18.57
N ARG A 143 -8.00 -10.90 -17.59
CA ARG A 143 -7.22 -10.50 -16.42
C ARG A 143 -6.82 -11.69 -15.54
N LYS A 144 -7.71 -12.67 -15.36
CA LYS A 144 -7.41 -13.90 -14.59
C LYS A 144 -6.39 -14.78 -15.29
N GLU A 145 -6.47 -14.90 -16.62
CA GLU A 145 -5.49 -15.62 -17.43
C GLU A 145 -4.10 -14.98 -17.34
N LEU A 146 -4.00 -13.67 -17.59
CA LEU A 146 -2.74 -12.94 -17.46
C LEU A 146 -2.14 -13.05 -16.05
N TYR A 147 -2.97 -12.96 -15.00
CA TYR A 147 -2.52 -13.17 -13.64
C TYR A 147 -1.96 -14.58 -13.42
N ALA A 148 -2.62 -15.62 -13.96
CA ALA A 148 -2.13 -16.99 -13.87
C ALA A 148 -0.76 -17.16 -14.55
N ASP A 149 -0.54 -16.49 -15.68
CA ASP A 149 0.76 -16.52 -16.36
C ASP A 149 1.86 -15.83 -15.55
N TYR A 150 1.56 -14.69 -14.90
CA TYR A 150 2.50 -14.10 -13.94
C TYR A 150 2.81 -15.04 -12.78
N LEU A 151 1.82 -15.77 -12.25
CA LEU A 151 2.05 -16.75 -11.18
C LEU A 151 2.94 -17.92 -11.62
N LYS A 152 2.83 -18.38 -12.88
CA LYS A 152 3.75 -19.39 -13.43
C LYS A 152 5.19 -18.86 -13.43
N GLY A 153 5.40 -17.63 -13.88
CA GLY A 153 6.73 -17.00 -13.96
C GLY A 153 7.44 -16.85 -12.61
N ILE A 154 6.70 -16.77 -11.50
CA ILE A 154 7.27 -16.63 -10.14
C ILE A 154 7.28 -17.94 -9.34
N GLY A 155 6.54 -18.97 -9.76
CA GLY A 155 6.25 -20.16 -8.95
C GLY A 155 7.47 -21.00 -8.56
N GLU A 156 8.50 -21.01 -9.39
CA GLU A 156 9.73 -21.82 -9.21
C GLU A 156 10.96 -20.97 -8.82
N ARG A 157 10.74 -19.72 -8.40
CA ARG A 157 11.82 -18.78 -8.08
C ARG A 157 12.03 -18.67 -6.57
N SER A 158 13.26 -18.37 -6.16
CA SER A 158 13.56 -18.09 -4.75
C SER A 158 13.07 -16.71 -4.34
N ALA A 159 12.92 -16.47 -3.04
CA ALA A 159 12.50 -15.17 -2.53
C ALA A 159 13.52 -14.06 -2.88
N GLN A 160 14.81 -14.38 -2.81
CA GLN A 160 15.90 -13.50 -3.23
C GLN A 160 15.78 -13.14 -4.72
N PHE A 161 15.55 -14.14 -5.58
CA PHE A 161 15.37 -13.92 -7.01
C PHE A 161 14.21 -12.97 -7.29
N LEU A 162 13.05 -13.19 -6.64
CA LEU A 162 11.88 -12.33 -6.81
C LEU A 162 12.15 -10.90 -6.33
N TRP A 163 12.85 -10.74 -5.21
CA TRP A 163 13.24 -9.41 -4.73
C TRP A 163 14.14 -8.67 -5.72
N ASP A 164 15.19 -9.33 -6.21
CA ASP A 164 16.13 -8.73 -7.17
C ASP A 164 15.46 -8.41 -8.50
N TRP A 165 14.60 -9.30 -8.98
CA TRP A 165 13.80 -9.05 -10.17
C TRP A 165 12.86 -7.85 -9.97
N TRP A 166 12.04 -7.86 -8.92
CA TRP A 166 11.02 -6.84 -8.74
C TRP A 166 11.59 -5.47 -8.40
N ARG A 167 12.71 -5.39 -7.66
CA ARG A 167 13.33 -4.09 -7.34
C ARG A 167 14.03 -3.44 -8.54
N THR A 168 14.45 -4.22 -9.54
CA THR A 168 15.16 -3.72 -10.73
C THR A 168 14.26 -3.64 -11.96
N GLY A 169 13.17 -4.41 -11.98
CA GLY A 169 12.36 -4.63 -13.18
C GLY A 169 13.01 -5.58 -14.20
N ILE A 170 14.19 -6.13 -13.89
CA ILE A 170 14.98 -6.97 -14.80
C ILE A 170 15.18 -8.33 -14.12
N PRO A 171 14.77 -9.45 -14.73
CA PRO A 171 14.97 -10.75 -14.12
C PRO A 171 16.48 -11.07 -14.02
N PRO A 172 16.96 -11.55 -12.86
CA PRO A 172 18.33 -12.05 -12.74
C PRO A 172 18.61 -13.19 -13.74
N THR A 173 19.81 -13.19 -14.31
CA THR A 173 20.31 -14.21 -15.26
C THR A 173 21.01 -15.35 -14.56
#